data_AF-A0A534Q4Q4-F1
#
_entry.id   AF-A0A534Q4Q4-F1
#
_cell.length_a   1.000
_cell.length_b   1.000
_cell.length_c   1.000
_cell.angle_alpha   90.00
_cell.angle_beta   90.00
_cell.angle_gamma   90.00
#
_symmetry.space_group_name_H-M   'P 1'
#
loop_
_entity.id
_entity.type
_entity.pdbx_description
1 polymer ?
#
loop_
_entity_poly.entity_id
_entity_poly.type
_entity_poly.pdbx_seq_one_letter_code
_entity_poly.pdbx_strand_id
1 'polypeptide(L)'
;MDENCTGSSTVCPADAFKSSSTVCRDSAGECDPAENCPGSGPNCPADAKSSAGTACTDDGNPCSSDECDGSSNDCQHPAGNAGAVCRAAAGV
;
A
#
# COMPACT_ATOMS: atom_id res chain seq x y z
N MET A 1 23.29 14.50 -0.25
CA MET A 1 22.94 15.57 0.68
C MET A 1 24.16 15.68 1.56
N ASP A 2 24.90 16.78 1.42
CA ASP A 2 26.27 16.82 1.94
C ASP A 2 26.31 17.67 3.20
N GLU A 3 26.95 17.13 4.23
CA GLU A 3 27.11 17.81 5.50
C GLU A 3 28.31 18.77 5.42
N ASN A 4 28.04 20.07 5.46
CA ASN A 4 29.07 21.10 5.43
C ASN A 4 29.35 21.61 6.85
N CYS A 5 30.64 21.75 7.19
CA CYS A 5 31.05 22.30 8.47
C CYS A 5 30.53 23.74 8.65
N THR A 6 29.90 24.03 9.78
CA THR A 6 29.38 25.37 10.10
C THR A 6 30.44 26.31 10.67
N GLY A 7 31.62 25.78 11.03
CA GLY A 7 32.71 26.54 11.67
C GLY A 7 32.51 26.81 13.17
N SER A 8 31.38 26.37 13.75
CA SER A 8 31.02 26.60 15.16
C SER A 8 31.01 25.33 16.03
N SER A 9 31.21 24.16 15.42
CA SER A 9 31.17 22.85 16.08
C SER A 9 32.24 21.94 15.48
N THR A 10 32.79 21.04 16.31
CA THR A 10 33.69 19.95 15.88
C THR A 10 32.94 18.68 15.49
N VAL A 11 31.63 18.63 15.73
CA VAL A 11 30.73 17.56 15.30
C VAL A 11 30.06 17.98 13.99
N CYS A 12 29.99 17.06 13.01
CA CYS A 12 29.21 17.26 11.79
C CYS A 12 27.75 17.63 12.13
N PRO A 13 27.05 18.36 11.25
CA PRO A 13 25.59 18.44 11.29
C PRO A 13 24.94 17.06 11.42
N ALA A 14 23.66 17.01 11.80
CA ALA A 14 22.92 15.75 11.71
C ALA A 14 22.54 15.49 10.24
N ASP A 15 22.49 14.21 9.85
CA ASP A 15 22.04 13.78 8.54
C ASP A 15 20.67 14.38 8.20
N ALA A 16 20.56 14.96 7.00
CA ALA A 16 19.30 15.47 6.49
C ALA A 16 18.50 14.34 5.81
N PHE A 17 17.39 13.93 6.41
CA PHE A 17 16.46 12.95 5.84
C PHE A 17 15.28 13.62 5.11
N LYS A 18 14.75 12.93 4.09
CA LYS A 18 13.50 13.33 3.41
C LYS A 18 12.34 13.30 4.39
N SER A 19 11.38 14.21 4.23
CA SER A 19 10.18 14.29 5.08
C SER A 19 9.34 13.01 4.99
N SER A 20 8.52 12.76 6.03
CA SER A 20 7.55 11.67 6.04
C SER A 20 6.39 11.82 5.06
N SER A 21 6.32 12.94 4.34
CA SER A 21 5.40 13.15 3.22
C SER A 21 6.01 12.81 1.86
N THR A 22 7.31 12.50 1.80
CA THR A 22 7.98 12.14 0.55
C THR A 22 7.72 10.67 0.25
N VAL A 23 7.10 10.35 -0.88
CA VAL A 23 6.97 8.97 -1.37
C VAL A 23 8.35 8.43 -1.75
N CYS A 24 8.72 7.25 -1.25
CA CYS A 24 9.96 6.55 -1.58
C CYS A 24 9.74 5.27 -2.40
N ARG A 25 8.52 4.72 -2.39
CA ARG A 25 8.07 3.74 -3.35
C ARG A 25 6.63 4.05 -3.74
N ASP A 26 6.39 4.13 -5.03
CA ASP A 26 5.05 4.32 -5.56
C ASP A 26 4.21 3.05 -5.41
N SER A 27 2.89 3.23 -5.34
CA SER A 27 1.92 2.15 -5.43
C SER A 27 2.05 1.42 -6.77
N ALA A 28 2.06 0.09 -6.75
CA ALA A 28 2.08 -0.76 -7.95
C ALA A 28 0.73 -1.43 -8.23
N GLY A 29 -0.32 -1.13 -7.47
CA GLY A 29 -1.65 -1.72 -7.60
C GLY A 29 -2.61 -1.28 -6.50
N GLU A 30 -3.89 -1.61 -6.63
CA GLU A 30 -4.94 -1.20 -5.71
C GLU A 30 -4.74 -1.70 -4.27
N CYS A 31 -4.16 -2.90 -4.13
CA CYS A 31 -3.83 -3.53 -2.85
C CYS A 31 -2.39 -3.23 -2.39
N ASP A 32 -1.73 -2.27 -3.04
CA ASP A 32 -0.34 -1.92 -2.80
C ASP A 32 -0.20 -0.41 -2.53
N PRO A 33 -0.30 0.05 -1.27
CA PRO A 33 -0.13 1.46 -0.93
C PRO A 33 1.29 1.96 -1.24
N ALA A 34 1.43 3.25 -1.51
CA ALA A 34 2.75 3.86 -1.59
C ALA A 34 3.39 3.97 -0.19
N GLU A 35 4.70 3.72 -0.06
CA GLU A 35 5.42 4.03 1.18
C GLU A 35 6.09 5.39 1.14
N ASN A 36 6.04 6.07 2.28
CA ASN A 36 6.74 7.32 2.51
C ASN A 36 8.04 7.11 3.27
N CYS A 37 9.01 8.01 3.06
CA CYS A 37 10.22 8.07 3.85
C CYS A 37 9.88 8.15 5.35
N PRO A 38 10.73 7.63 6.25
CA PRO A 38 10.45 7.68 7.68
C PRO A 38 10.65 9.07 8.31
N GLY A 39 11.30 10.02 7.62
CA GLY A 39 11.66 11.32 8.21
C GLY A 39 12.90 11.30 9.11
N SER A 40 13.41 10.13 9.45
CA SER A 40 14.44 9.94 10.48
C SER A 40 15.52 8.91 10.13
N GLY A 41 15.50 8.40 8.90
CA GLY A 41 16.44 7.39 8.45
C GLY A 41 16.57 7.31 6.93
N PRO A 42 17.62 6.63 6.43
CA PRO A 42 17.93 6.59 5.00
C PRO A 42 17.07 5.59 4.22
N ASN A 43 16.51 4.60 4.90
CA ASN A 43 15.81 3.49 4.25
C ASN A 43 14.32 3.80 4.13
N CYS A 44 13.77 3.53 2.94
CA CYS A 44 12.32 3.39 2.78
C CYS A 44 11.83 2.22 3.65
N PRO A 45 10.62 2.29 4.24
CA PRO A 45 10.00 1.15 4.90
C PRO A 45 9.91 -0.06 3.97
N ALA A 46 9.70 -1.25 4.54
CA ALA A 46 9.43 -2.44 3.75
C ALA A 46 8.15 -2.25 2.93
N ASP A 47 8.14 -2.81 1.72
CA ASP A 47 6.97 -2.87 0.85
C ASP A 47 5.83 -3.61 1.57
N ALA A 48 4.75 -2.90 1.88
CA ALA A 48 3.63 -3.41 2.64
C ALA A 48 2.37 -3.41 1.78
N LYS A 49 1.66 -4.54 1.75
CA LYS A 49 0.37 -4.65 1.08
C LYS A 49 -0.77 -4.23 2.00
N SER A 50 -1.88 -3.82 1.41
CA SER A 50 -3.16 -3.67 2.09
C SER A 50 -3.52 -4.98 2.79
N SER A 51 -4.07 -4.89 4.00
CA SER A 51 -4.41 -6.07 4.80
C SER A 51 -5.35 -7.03 4.08
N ALA A 52 -5.23 -8.32 4.41
CA ALA A 52 -6.18 -9.32 3.94
C ALA A 52 -7.62 -8.94 4.34
N GLY A 53 -8.55 -8.98 3.39
CA GLY A 53 -9.96 -8.57 3.57
C GLY A 53 -10.22 -7.08 3.39
N THR A 54 -9.22 -6.27 2.99
CA THR A 54 -9.48 -4.91 2.54
C THR A 54 -10.24 -4.96 1.22
N ALA A 55 -11.47 -4.43 1.18
CA ALA A 55 -12.27 -4.36 -0.03
C ALA A 55 -11.54 -3.59 -1.14
N CYS A 56 -11.69 -4.05 -2.38
CA CYS A 56 -11.13 -3.44 -3.58
C CYS A 56 -12.16 -3.42 -4.72
N THR A 57 -11.75 -3.06 -5.93
CA THR A 57 -12.65 -2.83 -7.06
C THR A 57 -13.39 -4.11 -7.46
N ASP A 58 -14.71 -4.06 -7.40
CA ASP A 58 -15.66 -5.09 -7.82
C ASP A 58 -15.58 -5.32 -9.34
N ASP A 59 -15.47 -6.59 -9.76
CA ASP A 59 -15.39 -6.97 -11.17
C ASP A 59 -16.77 -7.12 -11.84
N GLY A 60 -17.85 -6.86 -11.09
CA GLY A 60 -19.24 -7.05 -11.50
C GLY A 60 -19.77 -8.46 -11.29
N ASN A 61 -18.97 -9.40 -10.76
CA ASN A 61 -19.41 -10.75 -10.46
C ASN A 61 -19.88 -10.84 -8.99
N PRO A 62 -21.19 -10.92 -8.73
CA PRO A 62 -21.70 -11.05 -7.36
C PRO A 62 -21.24 -12.31 -6.61
N CYS A 63 -20.62 -13.29 -7.29
CA CYS A 63 -20.09 -14.50 -6.67
C CYS A 63 -18.59 -14.45 -6.33
N SER A 64 -17.83 -13.45 -6.77
CA SER A 64 -16.47 -13.21 -6.28
C SER A 64 -16.50 -12.41 -4.98
N SER A 65 -15.51 -12.59 -4.12
CA SER A 65 -15.21 -11.67 -3.01
C SER A 65 -14.05 -10.80 -3.46
N ASP A 66 -14.24 -9.49 -3.52
CA ASP A 66 -13.28 -8.58 -4.15
C ASP A 66 -12.47 -7.87 -3.06
N GLU A 67 -11.38 -8.53 -2.67
CA GLU A 67 -10.59 -8.16 -1.51
C GLU A 67 -9.09 -8.34 -1.76
N CYS A 68 -8.28 -7.54 -1.07
CA CYS A 68 -6.84 -7.76 -0.97
C CYS A 68 -6.57 -9.04 -0.16
N ASP A 69 -5.55 -9.80 -0.53
CA ASP A 69 -5.12 -11.02 0.19
C ASP A 69 -3.97 -10.79 1.18
N GLY A 70 -3.47 -9.54 1.28
CA GLY A 70 -2.33 -9.20 2.13
C GLY A 70 -0.96 -9.52 1.53
N SER A 71 -0.89 -9.99 0.28
CA SER A 71 0.35 -10.42 -0.36
C SER A 71 0.50 -9.95 -1.82
N SER A 72 -0.61 -9.77 -2.53
CA SER A 72 -0.68 -9.31 -3.91
C SER A 72 -0.80 -7.79 -4.00
N ASN A 73 -0.30 -7.22 -5.10
CA ASN A 73 -0.49 -5.80 -5.41
C ASN A 73 -1.89 -5.52 -5.97
N ASP A 74 -2.48 -6.54 -6.60
CA ASP A 74 -3.73 -6.42 -7.33
C ASP A 74 -4.90 -6.84 -6.45
N CYS A 75 -6.08 -6.28 -6.75
CA CYS A 75 -7.34 -6.78 -6.19
C CYS A 75 -7.52 -8.26 -6.56
N GLN A 76 -7.91 -9.08 -5.58
CA GLN A 76 -8.20 -10.49 -5.81
C GLN A 76 -9.71 -10.68 -5.90
N HIS A 77 -10.13 -11.53 -6.84
CA HIS A 77 -11.55 -11.85 -7.09
C HIS A 77 -11.83 -13.35 -6.91
N PRO A 78 -11.44 -14.00 -5.78
CA PRO A 78 -11.73 -15.42 -5.56
C PRO A 78 -13.24 -15.66 -5.42
N ALA A 79 -13.69 -16.86 -5.77
CA ALA A 79 -15.05 -17.29 -5.45
C ALA A 79 -15.22 -17.32 -3.91
N GLY A 80 -16.16 -16.57 -3.36
CA GLY A 80 -16.24 -16.40 -1.91
C GLY A 80 -17.52 -15.80 -1.35
N ASN A 81 -18.32 -15.08 -2.16
CA ASN A 81 -19.57 -14.46 -1.71
C ASN A 81 -20.72 -15.49 -1.61
N ALA A 82 -20.61 -16.41 -0.65
CA ALA A 82 -21.60 -17.44 -0.40
C ALA A 82 -22.95 -16.83 0.01
N GLY A 83 -24.01 -17.15 -0.75
CA GLY A 83 -25.36 -16.60 -0.54
C GLY A 83 -25.68 -15.39 -1.43
N ALA A 84 -24.72 -14.88 -2.21
CA ALA A 84 -25.00 -13.87 -3.21
C ALA A 84 -25.82 -14.46 -4.38
N VAL A 85 -26.84 -13.74 -4.81
CA VAL A 85 -27.70 -14.13 -5.93
C VAL A 85 -27.00 -13.72 -7.23
N CYS A 86 -26.37 -14.69 -7.90
CA CYS A 86 -25.68 -14.46 -9.19
C CYS A 86 -26.63 -13.95 -10.29
N ARG A 87 -27.89 -14.39 -10.23
CA ARG A 87 -28.99 -13.94 -11.09
C ARG A 87 -30.30 -14.29 -10.39
N ALA A 88 -31.30 -13.42 -10.47
CA ALA A 88 -32.66 -13.78 -10.04
C ALA A 88 -33.09 -15.07 -10.78
N ALA A 89 -33.60 -16.06 -10.06
CA ALA A 89 -34.21 -17.21 -10.69
C ALA A 89 -35.32 -16.70 -11.62
N ALA A 90 -35.20 -16.97 -12.92
CA ALA A 90 -36.34 -16.79 -13.81
C ALA A 90 -37.46 -17.67 -13.25
N GLY A 91 -38.57 -17.05 -12.87
CA GLY A 91 -39.57 -17.59 -11.95
C GLY A 91 -40.01 -19.03 -12.25
N VAL A 92 -40.30 -19.75 -11.16
CA VAL A 92 -41.10 -20.99 -11.19
C VAL A 92 -42.56 -20.62 -11.31
#